data_AF-A0A524QE95-F1
#
_entry.id   AF-A0A524QE95-F1
#
_cell.length_a   1.000
_cell.length_b   1.000
_cell.length_c   1.000
_cell.angle_alpha   90.00
_cell.angle_beta   90.00
_cell.angle_gamma   90.00
#
_symmetry.space_group_name_H-M   'P 1'
#
loop_
_entity.id
_entity.type
_entity.pdbx_description
1 polymer ?
#
loop_
_entity_poly.entity_id
_entity_poly.type
_entity_poly.pdbx_seq_one_letter_code
_entity_poly.pdbx_strand_id
1 'polypeptide(L)'
;MEPYLLHGLVIPERAQLTFGPLEFEYRQLNGDLAGHARINIVLNDVTVWWYSDTEWDLFDLRNTVAQAVLNEVAIIGFIKGLCL
;
A
#
# COMPACT_ATOMS: atom_id res chain seq x y z
N MET A 1 11.72 -14.90 -4.15
CA MET A 1 10.26 -15.06 -4.32
C MET A 1 9.77 -14.04 -5.33
N GLU A 2 8.77 -14.37 -6.14
CA GLU A 2 8.09 -13.37 -7.00
C GLU A 2 7.22 -12.45 -6.13
N PRO A 3 7.16 -11.14 -6.43
CA PRO A 3 6.42 -10.17 -5.61
C PRO A 3 4.91 -10.32 -5.79
N TYR A 4 4.16 -10.16 -4.69
CA TYR A 4 2.71 -10.02 -4.76
C TYR A 4 2.34 -8.64 -5.32
N LEU A 5 1.44 -8.62 -6.31
CA LEU A 5 0.94 -7.41 -6.96
C LEU A 5 -0.51 -7.18 -6.59
N LEU A 6 -0.79 -6.08 -5.91
CA LEU A 6 -2.15 -5.56 -5.74
C LEU A 6 -2.35 -4.36 -6.68
N HIS A 7 -3.44 -4.39 -7.44
CA HIS A 7 -3.86 -3.33 -8.35
C HIS A 7 -5.29 -2.90 -8.01
N GLY A 8 -5.56 -1.60 -7.98
CA GLY A 8 -6.87 -1.05 -7.62
C GLY A 8 -6.99 0.45 -7.83
N LEU A 9 -8.21 0.97 -7.83
CA LEU A 9 -8.52 2.38 -8.06
C LEU A 9 -8.85 3.10 -6.75
N VAL A 10 -8.23 4.25 -6.50
CA VAL A 10 -8.69 5.21 -5.48
C VAL A 10 -9.74 6.12 -6.12
N ILE A 11 -10.89 6.34 -5.47
CA ILE A 11 -11.94 7.23 -5.99
C ILE A 11 -11.96 8.50 -5.13
N PRO A 12 -11.10 9.49 -5.43
CA PRO A 12 -11.12 10.76 -4.72
C PRO A 12 -12.34 11.59 -5.14
N GLU A 13 -12.95 12.30 -4.20
CA GLU A 13 -14.10 13.17 -4.50
C GLU A 13 -13.75 14.37 -5.41
N ARG A 14 -12.48 14.84 -5.42
CA ARG A 14 -12.12 16.16 -5.98
C ARG A 14 -10.79 16.30 -6.73
N ALA A 15 -9.94 15.29 -6.88
CA ALA A 15 -8.64 15.47 -7.53
C ALA A 15 -8.03 14.19 -8.13
N GLN A 16 -7.21 14.32 -9.18
CA GLN A 16 -6.32 13.23 -9.60
C GLN A 16 -5.09 13.18 -8.68
N LEU A 17 -4.79 12.00 -8.16
CA LEU A 17 -3.66 11.70 -7.30
C LEU A 17 -2.55 11.06 -8.14
N THR A 18 -1.34 11.58 -8.03
CA THR A 18 -0.14 10.95 -8.56
C THR A 18 0.98 11.12 -7.56
N PHE A 19 1.50 10.01 -7.05
CA PHE A 19 2.48 9.94 -5.98
C PHE A 19 3.30 8.66 -6.09
N GLY A 20 4.62 8.79 -5.95
CA GLY A 20 5.51 7.65 -5.81
C GLY A 20 6.82 7.79 -6.58
N PRO A 21 7.69 6.78 -6.47
CA PRO A 21 7.52 5.60 -5.61
C PRO A 21 7.64 5.95 -4.12
N LEU A 22 6.72 5.43 -3.31
CA LEU A 22 6.80 5.44 -1.85
C LEU A 22 7.24 4.05 -1.42
N GLU A 23 8.25 3.99 -0.55
CA GLU A 23 8.82 2.75 -0.05
C GLU A 23 8.74 2.76 1.48
N PHE A 24 8.23 1.69 2.07
CA PHE A 24 8.19 1.53 3.52
C PHE A 24 8.45 0.09 3.93
N GLU A 25 9.03 -0.04 5.12
CA GLU A 25 9.21 -1.33 5.78
C GLU A 25 8.01 -1.60 6.69
N TYR A 26 7.48 -2.80 6.58
CA TYR A 26 6.46 -3.33 7.45
C TYR A 26 7.05 -4.42 8.33
N ARG A 27 6.74 -4.36 9.62
CA ARG A 27 7.07 -5.41 10.57
C ARG A 27 5.92 -5.59 11.54
N GLN A 28 5.46 -6.82 11.69
CA GLN A 28 4.48 -7.14 12.72
C GLN A 28 5.12 -7.00 14.10
N LEU A 29 4.47 -6.27 15.02
CA LEU A 29 5.01 -5.95 16.35
C LEU A 29 5.42 -7.18 17.17
N ASN A 30 4.69 -8.28 17.04
CA ASN A 30 4.86 -9.50 17.85
C ASN A 30 5.07 -10.76 16.99
N GLY A 31 5.38 -10.61 15.69
CA GLY A 31 5.45 -11.73 14.76
C GLY A 31 6.70 -11.70 13.90
N ASP A 32 6.96 -12.83 13.24
CA ASP A 32 8.09 -12.99 12.30
C ASP A 32 7.75 -12.48 10.88
N LEU A 33 6.54 -11.94 10.69
CA LEU A 33 6.11 -11.36 9.43
C LEU A 33 6.70 -9.96 9.26
N ALA A 34 7.60 -9.86 8.29
CA ALA A 34 8.18 -8.63 7.83
C ALA A 34 8.03 -8.54 6.31
N GLY A 35 7.96 -7.33 5.80
CA GLY A 35 7.90 -7.10 4.37
C GLY A 35 8.35 -5.70 4.03
N HIS A 36 8.75 -5.52 2.79
CA HIS A 36 9.01 -4.23 2.19
C HIS A 36 7.93 -3.96 1.15
N ALA A 37 7.31 -2.80 1.20
CA ALA A 37 6.28 -2.41 0.28
C ALA A 37 6.75 -1.22 -0.55
N ARG A 38 6.47 -1.30 -1.86
CA ARG A 38 6.60 -0.18 -2.77
C ARG A 38 5.22 0.15 -3.33
N ILE A 39 4.78 1.38 -3.10
CA ILE A 39 3.49 1.89 -3.59
C ILE A 39 3.73 2.95 -4.65
N ASN A 40 2.97 2.89 -5.72
CA ASN A 40 2.89 3.93 -6.73
C ASN A 40 1.42 4.22 -7.04
N ILE A 41 1.05 5.50 -7.00
CA ILE A 41 -0.28 5.98 -7.37
C ILE A 41 -0.11 6.85 -8.61
N VAL A 42 -0.76 6.50 -9.72
CA VAL A 42 -0.68 7.26 -10.97
C VAL A 42 -2.09 7.45 -11.49
N LEU A 43 -2.55 8.71 -11.63
CA LEU A 43 -3.92 9.02 -12.04
C LEU A 43 -4.99 8.25 -11.23
N ASN A 44 -4.80 8.16 -9.92
CA ASN A 44 -5.62 7.38 -8.97
C ASN A 44 -5.51 5.85 -9.08
N ASP A 45 -4.71 5.34 -10.00
CA ASP A 45 -4.42 3.92 -10.09
C ASP A 45 -3.30 3.55 -9.11
N VAL A 46 -3.58 2.60 -8.20
CA VAL A 46 -2.65 2.17 -7.15
C VAL A 46 -2.02 0.85 -7.54
N THR A 47 -0.70 0.87 -7.62
CA THR A 47 0.14 -0.32 -7.80
C THR A 47 0.97 -0.54 -6.54
N VAL A 48 0.89 -1.76 -5.99
CA VAL A 48 1.68 -2.15 -4.82
C VAL A 48 2.51 -3.38 -5.14
N TRP A 49 3.81 -3.28 -4.87
CA TRP A 49 4.72 -4.42 -4.85
C TRP A 49 5.05 -4.76 -3.40
N TRP A 50 4.77 -5.99 -3.00
CA TRP A 50 5.15 -6.51 -1.69
C TRP A 50 6.29 -7.52 -1.80
N TYR A 51 7.36 -7.26 -1.08
CA TYR A 51 8.55 -8.10 -1.00
C TYR A 51 8.68 -8.65 0.42
N SER A 52 8.85 -9.96 0.55
CA SER A 52 9.00 -10.63 1.84
C SER A 52 9.91 -11.85 1.67
N ASP A 53 10.73 -12.11 2.69
CA ASP A 53 11.56 -13.31 2.77
C ASP A 53 10.81 -14.50 3.39
N THR A 54 9.72 -14.22 4.10
CA THR A 54 8.81 -15.22 4.66
C THR A 54 7.59 -15.43 3.76
N GLU A 55 7.07 -16.66 3.78
CA GLU A 55 5.82 -17.02 3.11
C GLU A 55 4.62 -16.49 3.92
N TRP A 56 3.61 -15.98 3.22
CA TRP A 56 2.41 -15.42 3.82
C TRP A 56 1.19 -16.25 3.45
N ASP A 57 0.25 -16.36 4.37
CA ASP A 57 -1.12 -16.73 3.99
C ASP A 57 -1.70 -15.63 3.07
N LEU A 58 -2.40 -16.06 2.03
CA LEU A 58 -2.92 -15.15 1.00
C LEU A 58 -3.90 -14.12 1.56
N PHE A 59 -4.74 -14.50 2.54
CA PHE A 59 -5.71 -13.60 3.14
C PHE A 59 -5.04 -12.59 4.07
N ASP A 60 -4.07 -13.05 4.87
CA ASP A 60 -3.29 -12.18 5.75
C ASP A 60 -2.47 -11.17 4.96
N LEU A 61 -1.82 -11.61 3.87
CA LEU A 61 -1.08 -10.73 2.98
C LEU A 61 -2.00 -9.68 2.35
N ARG A 62 -3.13 -10.10 1.80
CA ARG A 62 -4.11 -9.19 1.18
C ARG A 62 -4.61 -8.15 2.18
N ASN A 63 -4.96 -8.57 3.39
CA ASN A 63 -5.44 -7.66 4.43
C ASN A 63 -4.35 -6.68 4.86
N THR A 64 -3.12 -7.16 5.04
CA THR A 64 -1.98 -6.34 5.44
C THR A 64 -1.65 -5.29 4.37
N VAL A 65 -1.55 -5.71 3.11
CA VAL A 65 -1.31 -4.81 1.98
C VAL A 65 -2.43 -3.77 1.87
N ALA A 66 -3.69 -4.18 1.99
CA ALA A 66 -4.82 -3.25 1.93
C ALA A 66 -4.77 -2.20 3.06
N GLN A 67 -4.47 -2.61 4.29
CA GLN A 67 -4.33 -1.68 5.42
C GLN A 67 -3.16 -0.72 5.24
N ALA A 68 -2.03 -1.20 4.73
CA ALA A 68 -0.87 -0.37 4.46
C ALA A 68 -1.17 0.69 3.39
N VAL A 69 -1.84 0.31 2.30
CA VAL A 69 -2.30 1.25 1.27
C VAL A 69 -3.26 2.30 1.85
N LEU A 70 -4.24 1.87 2.65
CA LEU A 70 -5.21 2.79 3.27
C LEU A 70 -4.52 3.80 4.17
N ASN A 71 -3.54 3.37 4.97
CA ASN A 71 -2.77 4.28 5.82
C ASN A 71 -2.01 5.33 5.00
N GLU A 72 -1.30 4.92 3.95
CA GLU A 72 -0.55 5.84 3.09
C GLU A 72 -1.47 6.82 2.36
N VAL A 73 -2.58 6.33 1.81
CA VAL A 73 -3.58 7.17 1.14
C VAL A 73 -4.22 8.15 2.14
N ALA A 74 -4.52 7.72 3.37
CA ALA A 74 -5.05 8.59 4.41
C ALA A 74 -4.05 9.69 4.83
N ILE A 75 -2.76 9.37 4.95
CA ILE A 75 -1.71 10.36 5.22
C ILE A 75 -1.64 11.38 4.08
N ILE A 76 -1.65 10.92 2.83
CA ILE A 76 -1.66 11.80 1.65
C ILE A 76 -2.90 12.68 1.64
N GLY A 77 -4.07 12.11 1.91
CA GLY A 77 -5.35 12.82 2.01
C GLY A 77 -5.30 13.91 3.08
N PHE A 78 -4.80 13.57 4.27
CA PHE A 78 -4.60 14.51 5.37
C PHE A 78 -3.68 15.67 4.98
N ILE A 79 -2.51 15.38 4.39
CA ILE A 79 -1.53 16.41 3.98
C ILE A 79 -2.08 17.32 2.88
N LYS A 80 -2.84 16.76 1.92
CA LYS A 80 -3.41 17.53 0.81
C LYS A 80 -4.74 18.20 1.14
N GLY A 81 -5.31 17.96 2.32
CA GLY A 81 -6.65 18.45 2.68
C GLY A 81 -7.75 17.82 1.81
N LEU A 82 -7.53 16.61 1.29
CA LEU A 82 -8.48 15.85 0.51
C LEU A 82 -9.13 14.78 1.40
N CYS A 83 -10.46 14.71 1.44
CA CYS A 83 -11.15 13.55 2.00
C CYS A 83 -10.96 12.38 1.02
N LEU A 84 -10.25 11.33 1.46
CA LEU A 84 -9.97 10.11 0.70
C LEU A 84 -10.51 8.89 1.45
#